data_AF-A0A1C5EJN8-F1
#
_entry.id   AF-A0A1C5EJN8-F1
#
_cell.length_a   1.000
_cell.length_b   1.000
_cell.length_c   1.000
_cell.angle_alpha   90.00
_cell.angle_beta   90.00
_cell.angle_gamma   90.00
#
_symmetry.space_group_name_H-M   'P 1'
#
loop_
_entity.id
_entity.type
_entity.pdbx_description
1 polymer ?
#
loop_
_entity_poly.entity_id
_entity_poly.type
_entity_poly.pdbx_seq_one_letter_code
_entity_poly.pdbx_strand_id
1 'polypeptide(L)' 'MHEPVYSGMPATDLGTEGWEKPWSGSNGGTCIEAKRLPDGRVALRQSTDPAGPALIYTRAEMASFLDAAKAGKADFLVV' A
#
# COMPACT_ATOMS: atom_id res chain seq x y z
N MET A 1 3.36 -24.48 5.13
CA MET A 1 3.14 -23.50 6.21
C MET A 1 3.21 -22.14 5.55
N HIS A 2 2.15 -21.34 5.59
CA HIS A 2 2.22 -19.98 5.08
C HIS A 2 2.91 -19.14 6.16
N GLU A 3 4.01 -18.48 5.84
CA GLU A 3 4.65 -17.58 6.79
C GLU A 3 3.66 -16.50 7.22
N PRO A 4 3.69 -16.07 8.49
CA PRO A 4 2.79 -15.03 8.97
C PRO A 4 3.06 -13.75 8.19
N VAL A 5 2.02 -13.13 7.63
CA VAL A 5 2.18 -11.88 6.87
C VAL A 5 2.74 -10.78 7.77
N TYR A 6 3.85 -10.17 7.34
CA TYR A 6 4.59 -9.12 8.06
C TYR A 6 4.94 -7.95 7.14
N SER A 7 5.15 -6.77 7.73
CA SER A 7 5.56 -5.58 6.97
C SER A 7 7.02 -5.71 6.53
N GLY A 8 7.28 -5.49 5.24
CA GLY A 8 8.59 -5.65 4.60
C GLY A 8 8.79 -6.99 3.88
N MET A 9 7.81 -7.88 3.86
CA MET A 9 7.89 -9.12 3.08
C MET A 9 7.85 -8.84 1.57
N PRO A 10 8.44 -9.71 0.72
CA PRO A 10 8.32 -9.59 -0.73
C PRO A 10 6.84 -9.50 -1.15
N ALA A 11 6.49 -8.51 -1.98
CA ALA A 11 5.11 -8.31 -2.41
C ALA A 11 4.59 -9.50 -3.25
N THR A 12 5.48 -10.24 -3.89
CA THR A 12 5.16 -11.48 -4.62
C THR A 12 4.61 -12.58 -3.73
N ASP A 13 5.01 -12.60 -2.45
CA ASP A 13 4.56 -13.61 -1.48
C ASP A 13 3.10 -13.36 -1.06
N LEU A 14 2.59 -12.14 -1.28
CA LEU A 14 1.17 -11.79 -1.15
C LEU A 14 0.38 -12.10 -2.43
N GLY A 15 1.01 -12.64 -3.48
CA GLY A 15 0.44 -12.91 -4.79
C GLY A 15 0.52 -11.74 -5.77
N THR A 16 0.46 -12.06 -7.06
CA THR A 16 0.64 -11.11 -8.17
C THR A 16 -0.63 -10.35 -8.55
N GLU A 17 -1.81 -10.87 -8.20
CA GLU A 17 -3.12 -10.29 -8.52
C GLU A 17 -3.73 -9.47 -7.36
N GLY A 18 -4.76 -8.69 -7.65
CA GLY A 18 -5.52 -7.92 -6.65
C GLY A 18 -4.82 -6.64 -6.15
N TRP A 19 -3.77 -6.21 -6.85
CA TRP A 19 -3.12 -4.92 -6.65
C TRP A 19 -3.80 -3.86 -7.52
N GLU A 20 -4.24 -2.77 -6.90
CA GLU A 20 -4.90 -1.65 -7.55
C GLU A 20 -3.98 -0.43 -7.55
N LYS A 21 -4.07 0.42 -8.59
CA LYS A 21 -3.37 1.71 -8.69
C LYS A 21 -4.37 2.85 -8.47
N PRO A 22 -4.81 3.11 -7.22
CA PRO A 22 -5.90 4.07 -6.98
C PRO A 22 -5.54 5.51 -7.39
N TRP A 23 -4.25 5.80 -7.58
CA TRP A 23 -3.75 7.14 -7.94
C TRP A 23 -3.23 7.24 -9.39
N SER A 24 -3.36 6.19 -10.22
CA SER A 24 -2.94 6.28 -11.62
C SER A 24 -4.00 6.99 -12.47
N GLY A 25 -3.74 8.23 -12.88
CA GLY A 25 -4.46 8.89 -13.98
C GLY A 25 -4.06 8.33 -15.36
N SER A 26 -4.66 8.87 -16.44
CA SER A 26 -4.42 8.44 -17.84
C SER A 26 -2.96 8.48 -18.29
N ASN A 27 -2.12 9.25 -17.58
CA ASN A 27 -0.72 9.47 -17.92
C ASN A 27 0.25 8.54 -17.15
N GLY A 28 -0.25 7.47 -16.52
CA GLY A 28 0.61 6.38 -16.05
C GLY A 28 1.54 6.74 -14.90
N GLY A 29 1.10 7.60 -13.97
CA GLY A 29 1.83 7.86 -12.73
C GLY A 29 1.97 6.56 -11.93
N THR A 30 3.18 6.01 -11.88
CA THR A 30 3.55 4.80 -11.15
C THR A 30 4.15 5.20 -9.82
N CYS A 31 3.33 5.17 -8.78
CA CYS A 31 3.77 5.48 -7.43
C CYS A 31 3.44 4.25 -6.57
N ILE A 32 2.26 4.21 -5.96
CA ILE A 32 1.91 3.14 -5.02
C ILE A 32 0.77 2.29 -5.57
N GLU A 33 0.92 0.97 -5.45
CA GLU A 33 -0.16 -0.01 -5.58
C GLU A 33 -0.66 -0.43 -4.20
N ALA A 34 -1.96 -0.66 -4.09
CA ALA A 34 -2.61 -1.09 -2.86
C ALA A 34 -3.34 -2.42 -3.06
N LYS A 35 -3.32 -3.28 -2.03
CA LYS A 35 -4.05 -4.55 -2.00
C LYS A 35 -4.72 -4.75 -0.65
N ARG A 36 -5.99 -5.16 -0.66
CA ARG A 36 -6.68 -5.62 0.55
C ARG A 36 -6.33 -7.09 0.81
N LEU A 37 -5.91 -7.39 2.03
CA LEU A 37 -5.58 -8.74 2.44
C LEU A 37 -6.81 -9.47 3.02
N PRO A 38 -6.86 -10.81 2.96
CA PRO A 38 -8.01 -11.59 3.47
C PRO A 38 -8.32 -11.36 4.95
N ASP A 39 -7.33 -10.97 5.75
CA ASP A 39 -7.46 -10.67 7.17
C ASP A 39 -7.86 -9.22 7.47
N GLY A 40 -8.18 -8.43 6.43
CA GLY A 40 -8.63 -7.05 6.54
C GLY A 40 -7.52 -6.01 6.62
N ARG A 41 -6.24 -6.42 6.59
CA ARG A 41 -5.10 -5.51 6.46
C ARG A 41 -4.99 -4.94 5.04
N VAL A 42 -4.17 -3.89 4.90
CA VAL A 42 -3.86 -3.24 3.62
C VAL A 42 -2.37 -3.38 3.36
N ALA A 43 -2.02 -3.89 2.19
CA ALA A 43 -0.65 -3.93 1.69
C ALA A 43 -0.42 -2.78 0.70
N LEU A 44 0.71 -2.10 0.80
CA LEU A 44 1.17 -1.10 -0.15
C LEU A 44 2.52 -1.52 -0.74
N ARG A 45 2.72 -1.34 -2.05
CA ARG A 45 4.01 -1.56 -2.71
C ARG A 45 4.31 -0.48 -3.74
N GLN A 46 5.58 -0.35 -4.13
CA GLN A 46 6.01 0.50 -5.22
C GLN A 46 5.58 -0.11 -6.56
N SER A 47 4.88 0.66 -7.39
CA SER A 47 4.38 0.19 -8.69
C SER A 47 5.49 -0.20 -9.67
N THR A 48 6.65 0.48 -9.59
CA THR A 48 7.82 0.21 -10.44
C THR A 48 8.71 -0.91 -9.91
N ASP A 49 8.42 -1.41 -8.71
CA ASP A 49 9.12 -2.54 -8.10
C ASP A 49 8.10 -3.53 -7.48
N PRO A 50 7.33 -4.25 -8.32
CA PRO A 50 6.24 -5.12 -7.86
C PRO A 50 6.73 -6.38 -7.12
N ALA A 51 8.03 -6.68 -7.18
CA ALA A 51 8.69 -7.75 -6.44
C ALA A 51 9.37 -7.27 -5.15
N GLY A 52 9.50 -5.96 -4.96
CA GLY A 52 10.04 -5.34 -3.77
C GLY A 52 9.19 -5.54 -2.51
N PRO A 53 9.61 -4.96 -1.39
CA PRO A 53 8.92 -5.12 -0.11
C PRO A 53 7.54 -4.46 -0.11
N ALA A 54 6.56 -5.12 0.52
CA ALA A 54 5.25 -4.57 0.79
C ALA A 54 5.17 -4.03 2.23
N LEU A 55 4.65 -2.82 2.41
CA LEU A 55 4.29 -2.29 3.72
C LEU A 55 2.89 -2.77 4.09
N ILE A 56 2.74 -3.35 5.28
CA ILE A 56 1.48 -3.93 5.74
C ILE A 56 0.93 -3.10 6.90
N TYR A 57 -0.28 -2.58 6.72
CA TYR A 57 -0.98 -1.76 7.71
C TYR A 57 -2.28 -2.41 8.14
N THR A 58 -2.65 -2.21 9.40
CA THR A 58 -4.00 -2.50 9.88
C THR A 58 -5.00 -1.53 9.28
N ARG A 59 -6.28 -1.94 9.27
CA ARG A 59 -7.37 -1.07 8.86
C ARG A 59 -7.45 0.21 9.70
N ALA A 60 -7.13 0.12 11.00
CA ALA A 60 -7.16 1.25 11.92
C ALA A 60 -6.06 2.27 11.59
N GLU A 61 -4.82 1.82 11.38
CA GLU A 61 -3.71 2.69 10.97
C GLU A 61 -3.99 3.38 9.64
N MET A 62 -4.53 2.65 8.66
CA MET A 62 -4.88 3.23 7.36
C MET A 62 -6.01 4.27 7.49
N ALA A 63 -7.03 4.01 8.32
CA ALA A 63 -8.08 4.99 8.58
C ALA A 63 -7.50 6.28 9.23
N SER A 64 -6.67 6.13 10.26
CA SER A 64 -6.01 7.27 10.91
C SER A 64 -5.08 8.03 9.96
N PHE A 65 -4.34 7.33 9.10
CA PHE A 65 -3.52 7.96 8.06
C PHE A 65 -4.37 8.80 7.11
N LEU A 66 -5.47 8.25 6.58
CA LEU A 66 -6.37 8.96 5.67
C LEU A 66 -7.00 10.20 6.32
N ASP A 67 -7.41 10.11 7.59
CA ASP A 67 -7.97 11.24 8.32
C ASP A 67 -6.92 12.33 8.55
N ALA A 68 -5.69 11.95 8.90
CA ALA A 68 -4.58 12.88 9.05
C ALA A 68 -4.20 13.57 7.72
N ALA A 69 -4.14 12.82 6.62
CA ALA A 69 -3.86 13.36 5.29
C ALA A 69 -4.94 14.36 4.85
N LYS A 70 -6.23 14.02 5.05
CA LYS A 70 -7.35 14.94 4.77
C LYS A 70 -7.31 16.20 5.62
N ALA A 71 -6.74 16.13 6.83
CA ALA A 71 -6.54 17.27 7.72
C ALA A 71 -5.27 18.09 7.38
N GLY A 72 -4.60 17.83 6.25
CA GLY A 72 -3.40 18.56 5.82
C GLY A 72 -2.12 18.21 6.60
N LYS A 73 -2.13 17.16 7.44
CA LYS A 73 -0.95 16.79 8.23
C LYS A 73 0.21 16.24 7.39
N ALA A 74 -0.04 15.92 6.13
CA ALA A 74 0.97 15.45 5.18
C ALA A 74 1.52 16.56 4.27
N ASP A 75 1.03 17.80 4.41
CA ASP A 75 1.40 18.91 3.52
C ASP A 75 2.90 19.27 3.62
N PHE A 76 3.55 18.92 4.73
CA PHE A 76 5.00 19.08 4.90
C PHE A 76 5.85 18.33 3.85
N LEU A 77 5.27 17.37 3.13
CA LEU A 77 5.96 16.59 2.10
C LEU A 77 6.18 17.36 0.79
N VAL A 78 5.47 18.49 0.59
CA VAL A 78 5.47 19.25 -0.67
C VAL A 78 5.88 20.72 -0.49
N VAL A 79 6.36 21.09 0.69
CA VAL A 79 6.84 22.43 1.04
C VAL A 79 8.34 22.48 1.23
#